data_AF-A0A540WKV6-F1
#
_entry.id   AF-A0A540WKV6-F1
#
_cell.length_a   1.000
_cell.length_b   1.000
_cell.length_c   1.000
_cell.angle_alpha   90.00
_cell.angle_beta   90.00
_cell.angle_gamma   90.00
#
_symmetry.space_group_name_H-M   'P 1'
#
loop_
_entity.id
_entity.type
_entity.pdbx_description
1 polymer ?
#
loop_
_entity_poly.entity_id
_entity_poly.type
_entity_poly.pdbx_seq_one_letter_code
_entity_poly.pdbx_strand_id
1 'polypeptide(L)'
;MGGQQPDCLQGTANKRGHAPEKGRVRRSGEGHLAVAFVVSSRRGGGMARKKRLFANANEATGHRQLTEWARANGFVISSQCSLSQVLDVDALTGAERNYAFMASFDLVVARSGDGEILFAAEVDGESHKSAAAQRKDRLKNMICRKLNMPLVRVGPTALSTKLDGFASALTWIATLFPHADAIADAYSSGAIPSDEIVFPTDIGVDFVGGKLHFPLDPVVSAYNRMHQYVADGHVLRFPATFNANYAGYSAGGTVTFALAFVETGTLVGWGGCLTGNDLPIPEHDVSTTLAVVDLEQQILQYIGGIRTPLAPPAVVARMRRAQWAKGWSFDEGGGVHPVIKFTNEGKR
;
A
#
# COMPACT_ATOMS: atom_id res chain seq x y z
N MET A 1 -42.72 -40.67 30.44
CA MET A 1 -42.24 -39.73 31.48
C MET A 1 -41.06 -38.96 30.89
N GLY A 2 -40.97 -37.64 30.83
CA GLY A 2 -41.91 -36.53 30.92
C GLY A 2 -41.17 -35.37 30.22
N GLY A 3 -41.78 -34.74 29.22
CA GLY A 3 -41.18 -33.65 28.45
C GLY A 3 -42.00 -32.38 28.63
N GLN A 4 -41.47 -31.44 29.40
CA GLN A 4 -42.02 -30.10 29.59
C GLN A 4 -41.72 -29.25 28.35
N GLN A 5 -42.77 -28.70 27.74
CA GLN A 5 -42.69 -27.53 26.86
C GLN A 5 -42.51 -26.27 27.72
N PRO A 6 -41.84 -25.23 27.20
CA PRO A 6 -42.10 -23.88 27.66
C PRO A 6 -42.82 -23.04 26.59
N ASP A 7 -43.73 -22.25 27.14
CA ASP A 7 -44.74 -21.40 26.55
C ASP A 7 -44.27 -20.31 25.57
N CYS A 8 -45.12 -20.11 24.56
CA CYS A 8 -45.21 -18.89 23.78
C CYS A 8 -45.72 -17.74 24.65
N LEU A 9 -44.94 -16.66 24.78
CA LEU A 9 -45.44 -15.37 25.26
C LEU A 9 -45.61 -14.40 24.10
N GLN A 10 -46.88 -14.13 23.78
CA GLN A 10 -47.32 -13.01 22.96
C GLN A 10 -47.28 -11.73 23.83
N GLY A 11 -46.51 -10.73 23.38
CA GLY A 11 -46.39 -9.42 24.02
C GLY A 11 -46.82 -8.31 23.07
N THR A 12 -47.81 -7.55 23.50
CA THR A 12 -48.64 -6.58 22.79
C THR A 12 -47.93 -5.32 22.27
N ALA A 13 -48.43 -4.84 21.12
CA ALA A 13 -48.13 -3.55 20.51
C ALA A 13 -48.45 -2.36 21.43
N ASN A 14 -47.58 -1.35 21.45
CA ASN A 14 -47.90 -0.04 21.99
C ASN A 14 -47.46 1.07 21.02
N LYS A 15 -48.45 1.76 20.44
CA LYS A 15 -48.30 2.93 19.56
C LYS A 15 -48.31 4.21 20.40
N ARG A 16 -47.21 4.95 20.43
CA ARG A 16 -47.11 6.41 20.69
C ARG A 16 -45.86 6.87 19.92
N GLY A 17 -45.84 7.75 18.93
CA GLY A 17 -46.68 8.91 18.66
C GLY A 17 -46.05 10.16 19.26
N HIS A 18 -44.86 10.59 18.82
CA HIS A 18 -44.26 11.91 19.09
C HIS A 18 -43.30 12.34 17.96
N ALA A 19 -43.52 13.55 17.45
CA ALA A 19 -42.60 14.36 16.65
C ALA A 19 -42.98 15.83 16.92
N PRO A 20 -42.14 16.85 16.60
CA PRO A 20 -40.70 16.86 16.40
C PRO A 20 -39.99 17.90 17.31
N GLU A 21 -38.77 17.62 17.77
CA GLU A 21 -37.96 18.64 18.44
C GLU A 21 -36.89 19.18 17.49
N LYS A 22 -36.98 20.49 17.21
CA LYS A 22 -36.09 21.24 16.33
C LYS A 22 -34.73 21.43 17.02
N GLY A 23 -33.78 20.56 16.69
CA GLY A 23 -32.38 20.64 17.09
C GLY A 23 -31.60 21.71 16.30
N ARG A 24 -31.20 22.74 17.04
CA ARG A 24 -30.40 23.91 16.66
C ARG A 24 -29.04 23.53 16.07
N VAL A 25 -28.81 23.81 14.78
CA VAL A 25 -27.48 23.70 14.14
C VAL A 25 -26.56 24.79 14.73
N ARG A 26 -25.60 24.38 15.57
CA ARG A 26 -24.47 25.22 15.94
C ARG A 26 -23.49 25.27 14.76
N ARG A 27 -23.29 26.47 14.22
CA ARG A 27 -22.14 26.80 13.37
C ARG A 27 -20.91 26.93 14.27
N SER A 28 -20.01 25.95 14.25
CA SER A 28 -18.61 26.17 14.62
C SER A 28 -17.85 26.48 13.35
N GLY A 29 -17.61 27.77 13.12
CA GLY A 29 -16.61 28.21 12.17
C GLY A 29 -15.25 28.00 12.79
N GLU A 30 -14.55 26.96 12.38
CA GLU A 30 -13.10 26.89 12.51
C GLU A 30 -12.50 27.32 11.18
N GLY A 31 -11.94 28.52 11.19
CA GLY A 31 -11.14 29.02 10.10
C GLY A 31 -9.86 28.19 10.02
N HIS A 32 -9.80 27.28 9.05
CA HIS A 32 -8.53 26.72 8.64
C HIS A 32 -7.67 27.84 8.05
N LEU A 33 -6.66 28.27 8.80
CA LEU A 33 -5.51 28.97 8.25
C LEU A 33 -4.83 28.01 7.27
N ALA A 34 -5.20 28.10 5.99
CA ALA A 34 -4.31 27.68 4.93
C ALA A 34 -3.12 28.64 4.97
N VAL A 35 -1.98 28.19 5.51
CA VAL A 35 -0.71 28.89 5.35
C VAL A 35 -0.26 28.68 3.90
N ALA A 36 -0.88 29.43 2.99
CA ALA A 36 -0.40 29.58 1.63
C ALA A 36 0.78 30.55 1.66
N PHE A 37 2.00 30.04 1.47
CA PHE A 37 3.16 30.88 1.17
C PHE A 37 2.94 31.55 -0.21
N VAL A 38 2.36 32.75 -0.22
CA VAL A 38 2.32 33.60 -1.41
C VAL A 38 3.64 34.34 -1.50
N VAL A 39 4.54 33.84 -2.36
CA VAL A 39 5.75 34.59 -2.75
C VAL A 39 5.33 35.75 -3.64
N SER A 40 5.28 36.96 -3.07
CA SER A 40 5.04 38.21 -3.80
C SER A 40 6.22 38.50 -4.74
N SER A 41 6.04 38.25 -6.03
CA SER A 41 6.97 38.63 -7.09
C SER A 41 6.88 40.14 -7.36
N ARG A 42 7.96 40.88 -7.02
CA ARG A 42 8.20 42.23 -7.53
C ARG A 42 8.42 42.17 -9.04
N ARG A 43 7.71 43.04 -9.77
CA ARG A 43 7.81 43.23 -11.22
C ARG A 43 9.21 43.72 -11.62
N GLY A 44 10.00 42.81 -12.18
CA GLY A 44 11.16 43.12 -13.02
C GLY A 44 11.07 42.24 -14.27
N GLY A 45 11.12 42.87 -15.45
CA GLY A 45 10.81 42.27 -16.76
C GLY A 45 11.81 41.22 -17.27
N GLY A 46 11.92 40.09 -16.58
CA GLY A 46 12.42 38.84 -17.15
C GLY A 46 11.26 37.88 -17.33
N MET A 47 11.16 37.20 -18.49
CA MET A 47 10.19 36.11 -18.67
C MET A 47 10.28 35.15 -17.49
N ALA A 48 9.27 35.15 -16.63
CA ALA A 48 9.26 34.33 -15.43
C ALA A 48 9.31 32.85 -15.85
N ARG A 49 10.48 32.22 -15.71
CA ARG A 49 10.66 30.78 -15.91
C ARG A 49 9.96 30.06 -14.76
N LYS A 50 8.65 29.89 -14.86
CA LYS A 50 7.86 29.09 -13.91
C LYS A 50 8.17 27.61 -14.14
N LYS A 51 8.72 26.95 -13.14
CA LYS A 51 8.90 25.49 -13.15
C LYS A 51 7.55 24.84 -12.78
N ARG A 52 7.27 23.66 -13.37
CA ARG A 52 6.13 22.84 -12.91
C ARG A 52 6.39 22.38 -11.47
N LEU A 53 5.32 22.32 -10.67
CA LEU A 53 5.39 21.86 -9.28
C LEU A 53 5.74 20.37 -9.20
N PHE A 54 5.13 19.55 -10.07
CA PHE A 54 5.40 18.13 -10.20
C PHE A 54 6.21 17.86 -11.48
N ALA A 55 7.18 16.96 -11.38
CA ALA A 55 8.00 16.58 -12.52
C ALA A 55 7.26 15.61 -13.46
N ASN A 56 6.33 14.80 -12.94
CA ASN A 56 5.60 13.80 -13.72
C ASN A 56 4.11 13.65 -13.31
N ALA A 57 3.33 12.91 -14.12
CA ALA A 57 1.89 12.72 -13.91
C ALA A 57 1.57 11.78 -12.73
N ASN A 58 2.48 10.88 -12.38
CA ASN A 58 2.32 9.99 -11.23
C ASN A 58 2.47 10.80 -9.94
N GLU A 59 3.46 11.69 -9.83
CA GLU A 59 3.61 12.61 -8.69
C GLU A 59 2.34 13.44 -8.48
N ALA A 60 1.78 14.00 -9.56
CA ALA A 60 0.52 14.76 -9.48
C ALA A 60 -0.66 13.89 -9.01
N THR A 61 -0.69 12.62 -9.41
CA THR A 61 -1.72 11.65 -8.99
C THR A 61 -1.55 11.23 -7.54
N GLY A 62 -0.32 10.90 -7.11
CA GLY A 62 0.00 10.58 -5.73
C GLY A 62 -0.27 11.75 -4.79
N HIS A 63 0.11 12.96 -5.19
CA HIS A 63 -0.20 14.19 -4.45
C HIS A 63 -1.72 14.34 -4.27
N ARG A 64 -2.51 14.19 -5.34
CA ARG A 64 -3.97 14.31 -5.26
C ARG A 64 -4.57 13.27 -4.33
N GLN A 65 -4.23 12.00 -4.51
CA GLN A 65 -4.73 10.89 -3.69
C GLN A 65 -4.40 11.08 -2.21
N LEU A 66 -3.14 11.39 -1.89
CA LEU A 66 -2.76 11.63 -0.51
C LEU A 66 -3.37 12.91 0.04
N THR A 67 -3.54 13.98 -0.76
CA THR A 67 -4.17 15.23 -0.27
C THR A 67 -5.62 14.99 0.14
N GLU A 68 -6.37 14.24 -0.67
CA GLU A 68 -7.75 13.87 -0.38
C GLU A 68 -7.82 13.03 0.91
N TRP A 69 -6.96 12.02 1.01
CA TRP A 69 -6.84 11.18 2.21
C TRP A 69 -6.43 11.99 3.45
N ALA A 70 -5.40 12.83 3.36
CA ALA A 70 -4.88 13.61 4.48
C ALA A 70 -5.93 14.58 5.01
N ARG A 71 -6.64 15.28 4.12
CA ARG A 71 -7.73 16.19 4.49
C ARG A 71 -8.83 15.45 5.26
N ALA A 72 -9.17 14.23 4.84
CA ALA A 72 -10.20 13.43 5.51
C ALA A 72 -9.77 12.93 6.90
N ASN A 73 -8.47 12.83 7.16
CA ASN A 73 -7.91 12.25 8.38
C ASN A 73 -7.19 13.27 9.29
N GLY A 74 -7.34 14.58 9.02
CA GLY A 74 -6.73 15.61 9.86
C GLY A 74 -5.20 15.73 9.71
N PHE A 75 -4.66 15.40 8.54
CA PHE A 75 -3.25 15.54 8.20
C PHE A 75 -3.01 16.67 7.18
N VAL A 76 -1.77 17.16 7.14
CA VAL A 76 -1.29 18.10 6.13
C VAL A 76 -0.26 17.44 5.22
N ILE A 77 -0.23 17.89 3.97
CA ILE A 77 0.74 17.43 2.98
C ILE A 77 1.53 18.61 2.45
N SER A 78 2.84 18.41 2.39
CA SER A 78 3.75 19.34 1.74
C SER A 78 4.47 18.63 0.59
N SER A 79 4.52 19.29 -0.56
CA SER A 79 5.21 18.77 -1.75
C SER A 79 6.62 19.35 -1.88
N GLN A 80 7.56 18.56 -2.39
CA GLN A 80 8.91 19.03 -2.74
C GLN A 80 9.69 19.61 -1.54
N CYS A 81 9.50 19.04 -0.36
CA CYS A 81 10.21 19.44 0.86
C CYS A 81 11.67 19.00 0.80
N SER A 82 12.62 19.90 1.08
CA SER A 82 14.02 19.52 1.21
C SER A 82 14.19 18.52 2.35
N LEU A 83 15.07 17.53 2.20
CA LEU A 83 15.43 16.61 3.29
C LEU A 83 15.88 17.40 4.53
N SER A 84 16.66 18.46 4.33
CA SER A 84 17.13 19.33 5.42
C SER A 84 16.06 20.14 6.14
N GLN A 85 14.85 20.24 5.59
CA GLN A 85 13.71 20.90 6.25
C GLN A 85 12.89 19.93 7.09
N VAL A 86 13.05 18.63 6.84
CA VAL A 86 12.23 17.53 7.37
C VAL A 86 13.01 16.73 8.41
N LEU A 87 14.33 16.66 8.26
CA LEU A 87 15.22 15.80 9.04
C LEU A 87 16.20 16.63 9.87
N ASP A 88 16.58 16.11 11.04
CA ASP A 88 17.73 16.61 11.79
C ASP A 88 19.04 16.19 11.09
N VAL A 89 19.56 17.08 10.26
CA VAL A 89 20.75 16.83 9.43
C VAL A 89 22.08 16.97 10.19
N ASP A 90 22.06 17.34 11.47
CA ASP A 90 23.29 17.50 12.25
C ASP A 90 23.91 16.15 12.63
N ALA A 91 23.12 15.07 12.62
CA ALA A 91 23.60 13.68 12.74
C ALA A 91 24.24 13.13 11.45
N LEU A 92 24.21 13.87 10.34
CA LEU A 92 24.77 13.46 9.05
C LEU A 92 26.17 14.03 8.82
N THR A 93 27.02 13.29 8.10
CA THR A 93 28.40 13.72 7.82
C THR A 93 28.74 13.69 6.33
N GLY A 94 29.67 14.54 5.92
CA GLY A 94 30.25 14.56 4.57
C GLY A 94 29.21 14.57 3.44
N ALA A 95 29.23 13.52 2.62
CA ALA A 95 28.38 13.40 1.44
C ALA A 95 26.88 13.28 1.78
N GLU A 96 26.53 12.67 2.92
CA GLU A 96 25.13 12.52 3.35
C GLU A 96 24.51 13.88 3.64
N ARG A 97 25.22 14.71 4.41
CA ARG A 97 24.77 16.05 4.79
C ARG A 97 24.61 16.94 3.55
N ASN A 98 25.60 16.93 2.66
CA ASN A 98 25.51 17.66 1.39
C ASN A 98 24.33 17.21 0.53
N TYR A 99 24.08 15.90 0.46
CA TYR A 99 22.93 15.37 -0.26
C TYR A 99 21.60 15.80 0.36
N ALA A 100 21.49 15.80 1.69
CA ALA A 100 20.28 16.22 2.40
C ALA A 100 19.91 17.69 2.14
N PHE A 101 20.88 18.57 1.89
CA PHE A 101 20.63 19.95 1.48
C PHE A 101 20.22 20.12 0.01
N MET A 102 20.51 19.12 -0.83
CA MET A 102 20.27 19.19 -2.29
C MET A 102 19.04 18.40 -2.74
N ALA A 103 18.64 17.40 -1.95
CA ALA A 103 17.55 16.49 -2.29
C ALA A 103 16.25 16.92 -1.60
N SER A 104 15.12 16.58 -2.23
CA SER A 104 13.79 16.76 -1.69
C SER A 104 13.02 15.45 -1.67
N PHE A 105 12.04 15.37 -0.77
CA PHE A 105 10.95 14.41 -0.84
C PHE A 105 9.90 14.89 -1.82
N ASP A 106 9.26 13.98 -2.56
CA ASP A 106 8.14 14.36 -3.41
C ASP A 106 6.97 14.88 -2.58
N LEU A 107 6.65 14.15 -1.50
CA LEU A 107 5.56 14.43 -0.58
C LEU A 107 6.00 14.13 0.86
N VAL A 108 5.55 14.96 1.80
CA VAL A 108 5.72 14.76 3.25
C VAL A 108 4.36 14.91 3.91
N VAL A 109 4.00 13.94 4.74
CA VAL A 109 2.75 13.92 5.50
C VAL A 109 3.05 14.22 6.96
N ALA A 110 2.31 15.17 7.54
CA ALA A 110 2.44 15.55 8.94
C ALA A 110 1.08 15.71 9.63
N ARG A 111 1.07 15.60 10.95
CA ARG A 111 -0.07 15.90 11.83
C ARG A 111 -0.39 17.39 11.76
N SER A 112 -1.68 17.73 11.60
CA SER A 112 -2.09 19.14 11.46
C SER A 112 -1.94 19.94 12.76
N GLY A 113 -1.91 19.28 13.92
CA GLY A 113 -1.91 19.93 15.23
C GLY A 113 -0.55 20.48 15.64
N ASP A 114 0.49 19.66 15.52
CA ASP A 114 1.86 19.94 15.99
C ASP A 114 2.90 19.97 14.86
N GLY A 115 2.51 19.58 13.64
CA GLY A 115 3.41 19.47 12.50
C GLY A 115 4.35 18.28 12.57
N GLU A 116 4.12 17.31 13.46
CA GLU A 116 4.92 16.10 13.55
C GLU A 116 4.81 15.29 12.26
N ILE A 117 5.95 14.87 11.73
CA ILE A 117 6.05 14.20 10.44
C ILE A 117 5.78 12.70 10.64
N LEU A 118 4.79 12.19 9.93
CA LEU A 118 4.43 10.76 9.96
C LEU A 118 5.31 9.96 9.02
N PHE A 119 5.39 10.39 7.76
CA PHE A 119 6.20 9.74 6.73
C PHE A 119 6.43 10.65 5.54
N ALA A 120 7.41 10.29 4.71
CA ALA A 120 7.61 10.85 3.38
C ALA A 120 7.22 9.83 2.32
N ALA A 121 6.75 10.30 1.17
CA ALA A 121 6.47 9.46 0.01
C ALA A 121 7.25 9.93 -1.22
N GLU A 122 7.82 8.97 -1.95
CA GLU A 122 8.41 9.14 -3.28
C GLU A 122 7.55 8.42 -4.31
N VAL A 123 7.26 9.12 -5.39
CA VAL A 123 6.46 8.61 -6.49
C VAL A 123 7.36 8.35 -7.68
N ASP A 124 7.92 7.14 -7.73
CA ASP A 124 8.90 6.76 -8.72
C ASP A 124 8.25 6.63 -10.12
N GLY A 125 8.80 7.37 -11.09
CA GLY A 125 8.48 7.21 -12.52
C GLY A 125 9.39 6.20 -13.26
N GLU A 126 9.16 5.99 -14.55
CA GLU A 126 10.04 5.13 -15.39
C GLU A 126 11.52 5.57 -15.40
N SER A 127 11.80 6.85 -15.11
CA SER A 127 13.14 7.45 -15.15
C SER A 127 14.11 6.96 -14.07
N HIS A 128 13.64 6.22 -13.05
CA HIS A 128 14.47 5.74 -11.93
C HIS A 128 15.34 4.51 -12.26
N LYS A 129 15.34 4.06 -13.53
CA LYS A 129 16.11 2.89 -13.97
C LYS A 129 17.61 3.16 -14.18
N SER A 130 18.04 4.42 -14.22
CA SER A 130 19.46 4.74 -14.44
C SER A 130 20.30 4.47 -13.19
N ALA A 131 21.52 3.95 -13.36
CA ALA A 131 22.42 3.66 -12.23
C ALA A 131 22.69 4.89 -11.33
N ALA A 132 22.67 6.10 -11.90
CA ALA A 132 22.81 7.34 -11.13
C ALA A 132 21.59 7.63 -10.25
N ALA A 133 20.37 7.44 -10.77
CA ALA A 133 19.14 7.57 -9.98
C ALA A 133 19.11 6.52 -8.85
N GLN A 134 19.44 5.27 -9.15
CA GLN A 134 19.52 4.20 -8.15
C GLN A 134 20.51 4.52 -7.02
N ARG A 135 21.68 5.08 -7.33
CA ARG A 135 22.65 5.51 -6.30
C ARG A 135 22.08 6.59 -5.38
N LYS A 136 21.37 7.58 -5.95
CA LYS A 136 20.73 8.67 -5.19
C LYS A 136 19.59 8.14 -4.32
N ASP A 137 18.78 7.22 -4.84
CA ASP A 137 17.69 6.61 -4.10
C ASP A 137 18.20 5.75 -2.93
N ARG A 138 19.26 4.97 -3.13
CA ARG A 138 19.93 4.24 -2.03
C ARG A 138 20.48 5.19 -0.96
N LEU A 139 21.11 6.29 -1.36
CA LEU A 139 21.60 7.31 -0.42
C LEU A 139 20.45 7.94 0.38
N LYS A 140 19.34 8.28 -0.29
CA LYS A 140 18.12 8.80 0.37
C LYS A 140 17.57 7.79 1.38
N ASN A 141 17.41 6.53 0.99
CA ASN A 141 16.91 5.48 1.89
C ASN A 141 17.84 5.26 3.09
N MET A 142 19.15 5.26 2.88
CA MET A 142 20.14 5.15 3.96
C MET A 142 20.02 6.32 4.95
N ILE A 143 19.88 7.55 4.46
CA ILE A 143 19.68 8.73 5.32
C ILE A 143 18.38 8.62 6.11
N CYS A 144 17.28 8.22 5.45
CA CYS A 144 15.98 8.06 6.12
C CYS A 144 16.08 7.00 7.23
N ARG A 145 16.70 5.85 6.96
CA ARG A 145 16.93 4.81 7.96
C ARG A 145 17.77 5.29 9.13
N LYS A 146 18.86 6.00 8.86
CA LYS A 146 19.75 6.52 9.90
C LYS A 146 19.05 7.51 10.84
N LEU A 147 18.07 8.22 10.33
CA LEU A 147 17.31 9.24 11.08
C LEU A 147 15.89 8.77 11.44
N ASN A 148 15.60 7.47 11.35
CA ASN A 148 14.30 6.86 11.66
C ASN A 148 13.12 7.59 10.97
N MET A 149 13.32 8.03 9.73
CA MET A 149 12.27 8.64 8.93
C MET A 149 11.58 7.56 8.10
N PRO A 150 10.27 7.33 8.30
CA PRO A 150 9.54 6.43 7.44
C PRO A 150 9.45 6.98 6.01
N LEU A 151 9.76 6.11 5.05
CA LEU A 151 9.80 6.46 3.64
C LEU A 151 8.99 5.45 2.84
N VAL A 152 7.90 5.89 2.24
CA VAL A 152 7.11 5.09 1.30
C VAL A 152 7.61 5.36 -0.11
N ARG A 153 7.90 4.32 -0.88
CA ARG A 153 8.16 4.44 -2.32
C ARG A 153 7.08 3.68 -3.08
N VAL A 154 6.43 4.35 -4.03
CA VAL A 154 5.39 3.73 -4.86
C VAL A 154 5.64 3.94 -6.33
N GLY A 155 5.47 2.87 -7.10
CA GLY A 155 5.51 2.91 -8.55
C GLY A 155 4.12 3.14 -9.15
N PRO A 156 4.02 3.24 -10.50
CA PRO A 156 2.76 3.50 -11.18
C PRO A 156 1.66 2.47 -10.88
N THR A 157 2.02 1.20 -10.70
CA THR A 157 1.07 0.13 -10.36
C THR A 157 0.43 0.38 -8.99
N ALA A 158 1.22 0.67 -7.96
CA ALA A 158 0.71 0.91 -6.61
C ALA A 158 -0.21 2.15 -6.52
N LEU A 159 -0.03 3.12 -7.42
CA LEU A 159 -0.90 4.30 -7.53
C LEU A 159 -2.21 4.06 -8.28
N SER A 160 -2.20 3.13 -9.24
CA SER A 160 -3.34 2.89 -10.14
C SER A 160 -4.21 1.71 -9.72
N THR A 161 -3.66 0.75 -8.97
CA THR A 161 -4.42 -0.38 -8.43
C THR A 161 -5.34 0.11 -7.32
N LYS A 162 -6.65 0.10 -7.59
CA LYS A 162 -7.68 0.31 -6.57
C LYS A 162 -7.76 -0.90 -5.66
N LEU A 163 -7.86 -0.63 -4.37
CA LEU A 163 -8.00 -1.65 -3.33
C LEU A 163 -9.37 -1.51 -2.69
N ASP A 164 -9.89 -2.57 -2.09
CA ASP A 164 -11.20 -2.50 -1.44
C ASP A 164 -11.16 -1.47 -0.30
N GLY A 165 -12.07 -0.50 -0.33
CA GLY A 165 -12.07 0.63 0.62
C GLY A 165 -11.01 1.72 0.40
N PHE A 166 -10.06 1.57 -0.55
CA PHE A 166 -8.96 2.55 -0.76
C PHE A 166 -8.80 2.98 -2.23
N ALA A 167 -8.43 4.25 -2.43
CA ALA A 167 -8.22 4.79 -3.77
C ALA A 167 -7.02 4.15 -4.49
N SER A 168 -6.00 3.77 -3.72
CA SER A 168 -4.77 3.11 -4.19
C SER A 168 -4.03 2.40 -3.05
N ALA A 169 -2.99 1.62 -3.39
CA ALA A 169 -2.10 1.05 -2.38
C ALA A 169 -1.33 2.13 -1.60
N LEU A 170 -1.03 3.28 -2.22
CA LEU A 170 -0.44 4.42 -1.51
C LEU A 170 -1.35 4.92 -0.39
N THR A 171 -2.65 5.11 -0.66
CA THR A 171 -3.60 5.57 0.36
C THR A 171 -3.88 4.51 1.42
N TRP A 172 -3.82 3.23 1.06
CA TRP A 172 -3.91 2.15 2.03
C TRP A 172 -2.73 2.18 3.00
N ILE A 173 -1.48 2.15 2.50
CA ILE A 173 -0.27 2.23 3.33
C ILE A 173 -0.29 3.49 4.20
N ALA A 174 -0.68 4.64 3.64
CA ALA A 174 -0.80 5.89 4.39
C ALA A 174 -1.76 5.76 5.59
N THR A 175 -2.87 5.04 5.41
CA THR A 175 -3.85 4.79 6.48
C THR A 175 -3.25 3.97 7.62
N LEU A 176 -2.28 3.10 7.34
CA LEU A 176 -1.69 2.22 8.37
C LEU A 176 -0.71 2.94 9.31
N PHE A 177 -0.16 4.10 8.95
CA PHE A 177 0.82 4.82 9.79
C PHE A 177 0.26 5.24 11.15
N PRO A 178 -0.87 5.97 11.23
CA PRO A 178 -1.47 6.34 12.53
C PRO A 178 -1.83 5.11 13.39
N HIS A 179 -2.15 3.99 12.75
CA HIS A 179 -2.44 2.73 13.43
C HIS A 179 -1.18 2.06 14.00
N ALA A 180 -0.07 2.11 13.25
CA ALA A 180 1.22 1.63 13.74
C ALA A 180 1.71 2.43 14.96
N ASP A 181 1.55 3.76 14.94
CA ASP A 181 1.87 4.62 16.09
C ASP A 181 1.01 4.24 17.31
N ALA A 182 -0.30 4.07 17.12
CA ALA A 182 -1.20 3.67 18.20
C ALA A 182 -0.85 2.27 18.77
N ILE A 183 -0.42 1.33 17.92
CA ILE A 183 0.07 0.02 18.36
C ILE A 183 1.36 0.18 19.18
N ALA A 184 2.31 1.01 18.73
CA ALA A 184 3.55 1.27 19.46
C ALA A 184 3.30 1.89 20.85
N ASP A 185 2.35 2.83 20.94
CA ASP A 185 1.89 3.41 22.21
C ASP A 185 1.23 2.36 23.11
N ALA A 186 0.44 1.46 22.53
CA ALA A 186 -0.22 0.38 23.26
C ALA A 186 0.78 -0.65 23.82
N TYR A 187 1.84 -0.99 23.07
CA TYR A 187 2.96 -1.79 23.61
C TYR A 187 3.70 -1.04 24.74
N SER A 188 4.03 0.23 24.52
CA SER A 188 4.79 1.04 25.49
C SER A 188 4.06 1.26 26.82
N SER A 189 2.72 1.31 26.77
CA SER A 189 1.86 1.40 27.95
C SER A 189 1.51 0.04 28.58
N GLY A 190 1.86 -1.08 27.94
CA GLY A 190 1.52 -2.43 28.39
C GLY A 190 0.08 -2.85 28.14
N ALA A 191 -0.66 -2.10 27.31
CA ALA A 191 -2.02 -2.46 26.90
C ALA A 191 -2.04 -3.68 25.97
N ILE A 192 -1.00 -3.86 25.16
CA ILE A 192 -0.74 -5.07 24.39
C ILE A 192 0.40 -5.85 25.09
N PRO A 193 0.21 -7.13 25.42
CA PRO A 193 1.29 -7.97 25.95
C PRO A 193 2.48 -8.02 24.99
N SER A 194 3.71 -7.99 25.53
CA SER A 194 4.93 -7.96 24.71
C SER A 194 5.16 -9.21 23.85
N ASP A 195 4.46 -10.30 24.13
CA ASP A 195 4.49 -11.57 23.39
C ASP A 195 3.39 -11.68 22.32
N GLU A 196 2.40 -10.78 22.33
CA GLU A 196 1.39 -10.69 21.28
C GLU A 196 1.95 -9.93 20.07
N ILE A 197 1.67 -10.41 18.86
CA ILE A 197 2.04 -9.74 17.61
C ILE A 197 0.78 -9.15 16.98
N VAL A 198 0.71 -7.83 16.90
CA VAL A 198 -0.42 -7.11 16.31
C VAL A 198 0.05 -6.30 15.12
N PHE A 199 -0.59 -6.46 13.97
CA PHE A 199 -0.35 -5.63 12.80
C PHE A 199 -1.43 -4.55 12.66
N PRO A 200 -1.13 -3.41 12.01
CA PRO A 200 -2.14 -2.39 11.71
C PRO A 200 -3.38 -2.92 10.99
N THR A 201 -3.24 -3.97 10.17
CA THR A 201 -4.35 -4.62 9.45
C THR A 201 -5.33 -5.36 10.37
N ASP A 202 -4.92 -5.67 11.60
CA ASP A 202 -5.73 -6.38 12.60
C ASP A 202 -6.59 -5.42 13.45
N ILE A 203 -6.42 -4.10 13.28
CA ILE A 203 -7.17 -3.11 14.05
C ILE A 203 -8.60 -2.98 13.53
N GLY A 204 -9.55 -2.94 14.46
CA GLY A 204 -10.97 -2.70 14.15
C GLY A 204 -11.67 -3.91 13.56
N VAL A 205 -11.12 -5.11 13.75
CA VAL A 205 -11.78 -6.35 13.35
C VAL A 205 -13.11 -6.49 14.10
N ASP A 206 -14.18 -6.63 13.34
CA ASP A 206 -15.54 -6.76 13.86
C ASP A 206 -16.28 -7.93 13.23
N PHE A 207 -17.43 -8.28 13.80
CA PHE A 207 -18.34 -9.29 13.28
C PHE A 207 -19.53 -8.62 12.62
N VAL A 208 -19.56 -8.62 11.29
CA VAL A 208 -20.67 -8.07 10.50
C VAL A 208 -21.40 -9.21 9.81
N GLY A 209 -22.67 -9.43 10.18
CA GLY A 209 -23.49 -10.49 9.59
C GLY A 209 -22.95 -11.91 9.82
N GLY A 210 -22.35 -12.15 10.99
CA GLY A 210 -21.77 -13.45 11.35
C GLY A 210 -20.43 -13.77 10.66
N LYS A 211 -19.80 -12.78 10.02
CA LYS A 211 -18.48 -12.91 9.39
C LYS A 211 -17.50 -11.93 10.02
N LEU A 212 -16.25 -12.36 10.18
CA LEU A 212 -15.15 -11.46 10.51
C LEU A 212 -14.95 -10.47 9.36
N HIS A 213 -14.80 -9.20 9.71
CA HIS A 213 -14.57 -8.12 8.79
C HIS A 213 -13.31 -7.35 9.21
N PHE A 214 -12.39 -7.18 8.26
CA PHE A 214 -11.06 -6.59 8.46
C PHE A 214 -11.02 -5.28 7.66
N PRO A 215 -11.41 -4.14 8.26
CA PRO A 215 -11.59 -2.89 7.50
C PRO A 215 -10.30 -2.33 6.90
N LEU A 216 -9.15 -2.75 7.43
CA LEU A 216 -7.82 -2.31 7.01
C LEU A 216 -7.07 -3.33 6.15
N ASP A 217 -7.67 -4.50 5.92
CA ASP A 217 -7.11 -5.52 5.03
C ASP A 217 -7.91 -5.56 3.70
N PRO A 218 -7.39 -4.90 2.65
CA PRO A 218 -8.08 -4.83 1.36
C PRO A 218 -8.08 -6.14 0.58
N VAL A 219 -7.33 -7.17 1.01
CA VAL A 219 -7.21 -8.42 0.26
C VAL A 219 -8.24 -9.47 0.68
N VAL A 220 -8.89 -9.31 1.84
CA VAL A 220 -9.89 -10.27 2.36
C VAL A 220 -11.00 -10.55 1.35
N SER A 221 -11.54 -9.52 0.69
CA SER A 221 -12.62 -9.71 -0.27
C SER A 221 -12.15 -10.44 -1.53
N ALA A 222 -10.91 -10.20 -1.98
CA ALA A 222 -10.30 -10.91 -3.09
C ALA A 222 -10.04 -12.40 -2.74
N TYR A 223 -9.53 -12.69 -1.54
CA TYR A 223 -9.34 -14.08 -1.09
C TYR A 223 -10.66 -14.85 -0.99
N ASN A 224 -11.71 -14.22 -0.45
CA ASN A 224 -13.04 -14.84 -0.41
C ASN A 224 -13.56 -15.18 -1.81
N ARG A 225 -13.36 -14.28 -2.79
CA ARG A 225 -13.72 -14.54 -4.19
C ARG A 225 -12.83 -15.63 -4.82
N MET A 226 -11.54 -15.67 -4.50
CA MET A 226 -10.66 -16.76 -4.96
C MET A 226 -11.08 -18.13 -4.43
N HIS A 227 -11.51 -18.23 -3.18
CA HIS A 227 -12.11 -19.47 -2.65
C HIS A 227 -13.37 -19.86 -3.42
N GLN A 228 -14.22 -18.89 -3.75
CA GLN A 228 -15.41 -19.13 -4.56
C GLN A 228 -15.05 -19.64 -5.97
N TYR A 229 -14.07 -19.04 -6.64
CA TYR A 229 -13.62 -19.51 -7.96
C TYR A 229 -13.08 -20.95 -7.93
N VAL A 230 -12.49 -21.38 -6.82
CA VAL A 230 -12.07 -22.78 -6.63
C VAL A 230 -13.29 -23.68 -6.42
N ALA A 231 -14.23 -23.27 -5.57
CA ALA A 231 -15.46 -24.02 -5.32
C ALA A 231 -16.30 -24.21 -6.60
N ASP A 232 -16.33 -23.20 -7.47
CA ASP A 232 -17.05 -23.21 -8.74
C ASP A 232 -16.29 -23.94 -9.87
N GLY A 233 -15.07 -24.41 -9.61
CA GLY A 233 -14.24 -25.12 -10.60
C GLY A 233 -13.61 -24.23 -11.68
N HIS A 234 -13.68 -22.90 -11.55
CA HIS A 234 -12.99 -21.98 -12.46
C HIS A 234 -11.48 -21.99 -12.29
N VAL A 235 -11.00 -22.31 -11.08
CA VAL A 235 -9.58 -22.48 -10.75
C VAL A 235 -9.40 -23.81 -10.04
N LEU A 236 -8.35 -24.56 -10.39
CA LEU A 236 -8.14 -25.92 -9.90
C LEU A 236 -7.84 -25.99 -8.39
N ARG A 237 -7.25 -24.94 -7.83
CA ARG A 237 -6.85 -24.83 -6.41
C ARG A 237 -6.62 -23.39 -6.00
N PHE A 238 -6.56 -23.15 -4.69
CA PHE A 238 -6.25 -21.81 -4.18
C PHE A 238 -4.91 -21.31 -4.73
N PRO A 239 -4.81 -20.03 -5.14
CA PRO A 239 -3.61 -19.52 -5.77
C PRO A 239 -2.35 -19.65 -4.92
N ALA A 240 -1.24 -19.96 -5.57
CA ALA A 240 0.08 -19.99 -4.93
C ALA A 240 0.73 -18.60 -5.06
N THR A 241 1.29 -18.09 -3.96
CA THR A 241 2.05 -16.85 -3.95
C THR A 241 3.55 -17.12 -3.79
N PHE A 242 4.36 -16.34 -4.50
CA PHE A 242 5.82 -16.40 -4.44
C PHE A 242 6.35 -15.01 -4.26
N ASN A 243 7.25 -14.81 -3.29
CA ASN A 243 7.90 -13.54 -3.03
C ASN A 243 9.36 -13.63 -3.47
N ALA A 244 9.88 -12.58 -4.11
CA ALA A 244 11.30 -12.42 -4.34
C ALA A 244 11.75 -10.99 -4.10
N ASN A 245 12.98 -10.87 -3.60
CA ASN A 245 13.67 -9.61 -3.52
C ASN A 245 14.07 -9.16 -4.94
N TYR A 246 13.72 -7.92 -5.28
CA TYR A 246 13.97 -7.33 -6.58
C TYR A 246 15.01 -6.21 -6.46
N ALA A 247 16.25 -6.53 -6.83
CA ALA A 247 17.37 -5.58 -6.82
C ALA A 247 17.28 -4.52 -7.93
N GLY A 248 16.40 -4.70 -8.93
CA GLY A 248 16.24 -3.79 -10.07
C GLY A 248 15.53 -2.47 -9.72
N TYR A 249 14.82 -2.43 -8.59
CA TYR A 249 14.26 -1.21 -8.05
C TYR A 249 15.39 -0.34 -7.49
N SER A 250 15.25 0.98 -7.60
CA SER A 250 16.31 1.93 -7.27
C SER A 250 16.82 1.77 -5.84
N ALA A 251 15.90 1.47 -4.92
CA ALA A 251 16.15 1.18 -3.51
C ALA A 251 16.09 -0.31 -3.13
N GLY A 252 15.97 -1.22 -4.11
CA GLY A 252 15.49 -2.59 -3.90
C GLY A 252 13.96 -2.65 -3.80
N GLY A 253 13.43 -3.83 -3.47
CA GLY A 253 12.03 -4.01 -3.09
C GLY A 253 11.63 -5.47 -3.17
N THR A 254 10.33 -5.73 -3.03
CA THR A 254 9.77 -7.07 -3.12
C THR A 254 8.80 -7.15 -4.28
N VAL A 255 8.88 -8.24 -5.05
CA VAL A 255 7.88 -8.58 -6.05
C VAL A 255 7.22 -9.88 -5.62
N THR A 256 5.89 -9.88 -5.68
CA THR A 256 5.08 -11.08 -5.49
C THR A 256 4.45 -11.50 -6.81
N PHE A 257 4.44 -12.81 -7.05
CA PHE A 257 3.64 -13.44 -8.10
C PHE A 257 2.56 -14.28 -7.45
N ALA A 258 1.32 -14.13 -7.92
CA ALA A 258 0.21 -14.97 -7.54
C ALA A 258 -0.21 -15.81 -8.77
N LEU A 259 -0.25 -17.13 -8.61
CA LEU A 259 -0.51 -18.08 -9.69
C LEU A 259 -1.81 -18.83 -9.46
N ALA A 260 -2.77 -18.69 -10.39
CA ALA A 260 -3.96 -19.53 -10.46
C ALA A 260 -3.83 -20.54 -11.60
N PHE A 261 -4.06 -21.82 -11.29
CA PHE A 261 -3.96 -22.91 -12.25
C PHE A 261 -5.36 -23.26 -12.76
N VAL A 262 -5.52 -23.32 -14.08
CA VAL A 262 -6.79 -23.65 -14.75
C VAL A 262 -6.54 -24.75 -15.78
N GLU A 263 -7.56 -25.50 -16.20
CA GLU A 263 -7.37 -26.73 -17.02
C GLU A 263 -6.45 -26.57 -18.23
N THR A 264 -6.42 -25.39 -18.85
CA THR A 264 -5.66 -25.13 -20.08
C THR A 264 -4.38 -24.32 -19.88
N GLY A 265 -4.01 -23.97 -18.63
CA GLY A 265 -2.77 -23.24 -18.38
C GLY A 265 -2.70 -22.56 -17.01
N THR A 266 -2.06 -21.40 -16.95
CA THR A 266 -1.84 -20.65 -15.72
C THR A 266 -2.14 -19.16 -15.90
N LEU A 267 -2.92 -18.60 -14.98
CA LEU A 267 -3.11 -17.16 -14.85
C LEU A 267 -2.09 -16.62 -13.85
N VAL A 268 -1.53 -15.46 -14.14
CA VAL A 268 -0.44 -14.86 -13.36
C VAL A 268 -0.83 -13.43 -13.01
N GLY A 269 -1.06 -13.21 -11.72
CA GLY A 269 -1.07 -11.88 -11.13
C GLY A 269 0.31 -11.53 -10.59
N TRP A 270 0.63 -10.24 -10.57
CA TRP A 270 1.91 -9.77 -10.03
C TRP A 270 1.76 -8.40 -9.39
N GLY A 271 2.54 -8.20 -8.32
CA GLY A 271 2.54 -6.97 -7.54
C GLY A 271 3.96 -6.67 -7.12
N GLY A 272 4.43 -5.46 -7.44
CA GLY A 272 5.73 -4.98 -7.00
C GLY A 272 5.56 -3.87 -5.98
N CYS A 273 6.25 -3.99 -4.86
CA CYS A 273 6.42 -2.90 -3.90
C CYS A 273 7.90 -2.48 -3.92
N LEU A 274 8.15 -1.18 -4.14
CA LEU A 274 9.47 -0.60 -3.94
C LEU A 274 9.80 -0.66 -2.44
N THR A 275 11.07 -0.87 -2.05
CA THR A 275 11.41 -0.84 -0.62
C THR A 275 11.08 0.52 -0.05
N GLY A 276 10.31 0.52 1.03
CA GLY A 276 10.24 1.65 1.94
C GLY A 276 11.34 1.59 2.99
N ASN A 277 11.40 2.60 3.84
CA ASN A 277 12.07 2.51 5.13
C ASN A 277 11.00 2.57 6.22
N ASP A 278 11.05 1.65 7.18
CA ASP A 278 10.15 1.58 8.34
C ASP A 278 8.66 1.67 7.95
N LEU A 279 8.22 0.81 7.03
CA LEU A 279 6.81 0.70 6.68
C LEU A 279 6.00 0.13 7.86
N PRO A 280 4.73 0.53 8.02
CA PRO A 280 3.86 0.03 9.08
C PRO A 280 3.48 -1.45 8.91
N ILE A 281 3.77 -2.03 7.73
CA ILE A 281 3.60 -3.45 7.41
C ILE A 281 4.78 -3.94 6.54
N PRO A 282 5.09 -5.24 6.56
CA PRO A 282 6.15 -5.81 5.72
C PRO A 282 5.96 -5.51 4.23
N GLU A 283 7.05 -5.24 3.49
CA GLU A 283 6.97 -4.93 2.06
C GLU A 283 6.36 -6.06 1.23
N HIS A 284 6.54 -7.30 1.69
CA HIS A 284 6.00 -8.47 1.01
C HIS A 284 4.46 -8.57 1.13
N ASP A 285 3.86 -8.01 2.17
CA ASP A 285 2.41 -7.99 2.33
C ASP A 285 1.78 -6.96 1.37
N VAL A 286 2.46 -5.83 1.19
CA VAL A 286 2.08 -4.84 0.16
C VAL A 286 2.16 -5.46 -1.23
N SER A 287 3.29 -6.10 -1.58
CA SER A 287 3.46 -6.71 -2.89
C SER A 287 2.48 -7.88 -3.11
N THR A 288 2.19 -8.65 -2.06
CA THR A 288 1.21 -9.75 -2.11
C THR A 288 -0.20 -9.22 -2.36
N THR A 289 -0.62 -8.18 -1.64
CA THR A 289 -1.91 -7.52 -1.83
C THR A 289 -2.10 -7.09 -3.29
N LEU A 290 -1.09 -6.41 -3.86
CA LEU A 290 -1.09 -5.99 -5.25
C LEU A 290 -1.17 -7.18 -6.22
N ALA A 291 -0.43 -8.26 -5.95
CA ALA A 291 -0.41 -9.44 -6.81
C ALA A 291 -1.73 -10.20 -6.79
N VAL A 292 -2.37 -10.32 -5.63
CA VAL A 292 -3.65 -11.01 -5.45
C VAL A 292 -4.77 -10.23 -6.12
N VAL A 293 -4.83 -8.90 -5.96
CA VAL A 293 -5.81 -8.06 -6.64
C VAL A 293 -5.63 -8.11 -8.17
N ASP A 294 -4.39 -8.06 -8.67
CA ASP A 294 -4.14 -8.24 -10.10
C ASP A 294 -4.60 -9.63 -10.57
N LEU A 295 -4.26 -10.69 -9.83
CA LEU A 295 -4.65 -12.07 -10.18
C LEU A 295 -6.16 -12.23 -10.25
N GLU A 296 -6.89 -11.69 -9.28
CA GLU A 296 -8.35 -11.71 -9.30
C GLU A 296 -8.92 -11.11 -10.58
N GLN A 297 -8.42 -9.95 -10.99
CA GLN A 297 -8.84 -9.33 -12.25
C GLN A 297 -8.52 -10.24 -13.45
N GLN A 298 -7.40 -10.96 -13.42
CA GLN A 298 -7.09 -11.95 -14.45
C GLN A 298 -8.06 -13.13 -14.47
N ILE A 299 -8.48 -13.62 -13.31
CA ILE A 299 -9.47 -14.70 -13.19
C ILE A 299 -10.82 -14.24 -13.73
N LEU A 300 -11.28 -13.04 -13.36
CA LEU A 300 -12.52 -12.46 -13.88
C LEU A 300 -12.50 -12.33 -15.41
N GLN A 301 -11.39 -11.84 -15.98
CA GLN A 301 -11.23 -11.75 -17.43
C GLN A 301 -11.21 -13.13 -18.11
N TYR A 302 -10.64 -14.14 -17.45
CA TYR A 302 -10.63 -15.52 -17.96
C TYR A 302 -12.03 -16.14 -17.97
N ILE A 303 -12.77 -16.00 -16.85
CA ILE A 303 -14.17 -16.47 -16.75
C ILE A 303 -15.04 -15.79 -17.82
N GLY A 304 -14.80 -14.51 -18.10
CA GLY A 304 -15.48 -13.76 -19.16
C GLY A 304 -15.00 -14.07 -20.59
N GLY A 305 -14.04 -14.98 -20.80
CA GLY A 305 -13.50 -15.32 -22.11
C GLY A 305 -12.62 -14.24 -22.76
N ILE A 306 -12.27 -13.18 -22.02
CA ILE A 306 -11.44 -12.05 -22.50
C ILE A 306 -9.96 -12.41 -22.46
N ARG A 307 -9.55 -13.21 -21.47
CA ARG A 307 -8.16 -13.57 -21.24
C ARG A 307 -7.93 -15.07 -21.41
N THR A 308 -6.85 -15.41 -22.11
CA THR A 308 -6.37 -16.79 -22.20
C THR A 308 -5.30 -17.07 -21.15
N PRO A 309 -5.28 -18.28 -20.57
CA PRO A 309 -4.21 -18.72 -19.67
C PRO A 309 -2.86 -18.80 -20.40
N LEU A 310 -1.78 -18.62 -19.65
CA LEU A 310 -0.41 -18.74 -20.17
C LEU A 310 0.08 -20.19 -20.09
N ALA A 311 0.74 -20.65 -21.14
CA ALA A 311 1.54 -21.87 -21.10
C ALA A 311 2.78 -21.68 -20.19
N PRO A 312 3.37 -22.77 -19.65
CA PRO A 312 4.49 -22.67 -18.71
C PRO A 312 5.64 -21.76 -19.16
N PRO A 313 6.17 -21.82 -20.40
CA PRO A 313 7.26 -20.94 -20.83
C PRO A 313 6.88 -19.45 -20.79
N ALA A 314 5.62 -19.11 -21.05
CA ALA A 314 5.14 -17.73 -21.02
C ALA A 314 4.99 -17.20 -19.58
N VAL A 315 4.62 -18.07 -18.62
CA VAL A 315 4.65 -17.75 -17.18
C VAL A 315 6.07 -17.41 -16.75
N VAL A 316 7.02 -18.28 -17.08
CA VAL A 316 8.44 -18.11 -16.75
C VAL A 316 9.01 -16.85 -17.38
N ALA A 317 8.73 -16.60 -18.66
CA ALA A 317 9.16 -15.39 -19.34
C ALA A 317 8.58 -14.12 -18.70
N ARG A 318 7.33 -14.16 -18.20
CA ARG A 318 6.74 -13.04 -17.45
C ARG A 318 7.46 -12.82 -16.12
N MET A 319 7.73 -13.87 -15.35
CA MET A 319 8.46 -13.77 -14.08
C MET A 319 9.89 -13.24 -14.29
N ARG A 320 10.61 -13.75 -15.30
CA ARG A 320 11.97 -13.28 -15.66
C ARG A 320 12.01 -11.82 -16.08
N ARG A 321 10.97 -11.29 -16.75
CA ARG A 321 10.90 -9.86 -17.12
C ARG A 321 10.83 -8.93 -15.92
N ALA A 322 10.24 -9.38 -14.81
CA ALA A 322 10.33 -8.68 -13.54
C ALA A 322 11.64 -8.99 -12.80
N GLN A 323 12.73 -9.27 -13.53
CA GLN A 323 14.09 -9.61 -13.07
C GLN A 323 14.13 -10.42 -11.77
N TRP A 324 13.31 -11.47 -11.73
CA TRP A 324 13.29 -12.46 -10.65
C TRP A 324 14.69 -13.02 -10.40
N ALA A 325 15.01 -13.33 -9.14
CA ALA A 325 16.37 -13.63 -8.68
C ALA A 325 17.07 -14.72 -9.51
N LYS A 326 18.36 -14.49 -9.82
CA LYS A 326 19.27 -15.48 -10.42
C LYS A 326 19.45 -16.62 -9.40
N GLY A 327 19.00 -17.82 -9.71
CA GLY A 327 19.04 -18.98 -8.81
C GLY A 327 17.79 -19.87 -8.85
N TRP A 328 16.74 -19.46 -9.55
CA TRP A 328 15.51 -20.26 -9.70
C TRP A 328 15.53 -21.01 -11.03
N SER A 329 15.23 -22.31 -10.99
CA SER A 329 14.98 -23.10 -12.20
C SER A 329 13.50 -23.40 -12.33
N PHE A 330 13.01 -23.29 -13.55
CA PHE A 330 11.66 -23.68 -13.90
C PHE A 330 11.77 -24.93 -14.75
N ASP A 331 11.06 -25.97 -14.34
CA ASP A 331 10.85 -27.10 -15.22
C ASP A 331 9.63 -26.76 -16.07
N GLU A 332 9.91 -26.30 -17.30
CA GLU A 332 8.89 -25.97 -18.28
C GLU A 332 8.06 -27.21 -18.65
N GLY A 333 8.65 -28.42 -18.49
CA GLY A 333 8.00 -29.71 -18.67
C GLY A 333 7.25 -29.89 -20.00
N GLY A 334 6.55 -31.03 -20.14
CA GLY A 334 5.51 -31.22 -21.15
C GLY A 334 4.09 -31.01 -20.62
N GLY A 335 3.96 -30.53 -19.37
CA GLY A 335 2.69 -30.38 -18.66
C GLY A 335 1.99 -29.05 -18.93
N VAL A 336 0.73 -28.95 -18.48
CA VAL A 336 -0.09 -27.73 -18.64
C VAL A 336 0.30 -26.62 -17.65
N HIS A 337 0.95 -26.98 -16.54
CA HIS A 337 1.34 -26.08 -15.46
C HIS A 337 2.86 -26.08 -15.27
N PRO A 338 3.45 -24.92 -14.91
CA PRO A 338 4.87 -24.86 -14.56
C PRO A 338 5.13 -25.63 -13.27
N VAL A 339 6.23 -26.39 -13.24
CA VAL A 339 6.78 -26.95 -12.00
C VAL A 339 7.93 -26.04 -11.56
N ILE A 340 7.76 -25.41 -10.40
CA ILE A 340 8.73 -24.47 -9.83
C ILE A 340 9.65 -25.26 -8.89
N LYS A 341 10.95 -25.31 -9.20
CA LYS A 341 11.95 -25.99 -8.38
C LYS A 341 12.91 -24.96 -7.79
N PHE A 342 13.09 -25.02 -6.48
CA PHE A 342 14.05 -24.19 -5.78
C PHE A 342 15.42 -24.83 -5.87
N THR A 343 16.28 -24.28 -6.72
CA THR A 343 17.70 -24.61 -6.73
C THR A 343 18.39 -23.65 -5.79
N ASN A 344 18.89 -24.14 -4.65
CA ASN A 344 19.84 -23.36 -3.87
C ASN A 344 21.16 -23.40 -4.65
N GLU A 345 21.34 -22.50 -5.62
CA GLU A 345 22.64 -22.29 -6.26
C GLU A 345 23.59 -21.77 -5.18
N GLY A 346 24.20 -22.72 -4.48
CA GLY A 346 25.04 -22.44 -3.33
C GLY A 346 26.09 -21.39 -3.66
N LYS A 347 26.09 -20.32 -2.86
CA LYS A 347 27.37 -19.83 -2.33
C LYS A 347 28.02 -21.03 -1.63
N ARG A 348 28.88 -21.74 -2.36
CA ARG A 348 29.94 -22.55 -1.75
C ARG A 348 30.97 -21.63 -1.14
#